data_AF-A0A933FCC2-F1
#
_entry.id   AF-A0A933FCC2-F1
#
_cell.length_a   1.000
_cell.length_b   1.000
_cell.length_c   1.000
_cell.angle_alpha   90.00
_cell.angle_beta   90.00
_cell.angle_gamma   90.00
#
_symmetry.space_group_name_H-M   'P 1'
#
loop_
_entity.id
_entity.type
_entity.pdbx_description
1 polymer ?
#
loop_
_entity_poly.entity_id
_entity_poly.type
_entity_poly.pdbx_seq_one_letter_code
_entity_poly.pdbx_strand_id
1 'polypeptide(L)'
;MTFLSAAHGIFGIVVLLGIAWIFSNNRTRVNWRLVTTGLLIQITFGILVIKGRELAEIFTPLGWPKELFGIIAKGFVIVLGFTTEGARFIFGNLALSPGTSD
;
A
#
# COMPACT_ATOMS: atom_id res chain seq x y z
N MET A 1 2.99 -23.94 1.36
CA MET A 1 3.22 -22.74 2.20
C MET A 1 2.24 -21.59 1.95
N THR A 2 1.48 -21.56 0.85
CA THR A 2 0.54 -20.46 0.50
C THR A 2 -0.72 -20.39 1.36
N PHE A 3 -1.32 -21.54 1.69
CA PHE A 3 -2.55 -21.59 2.49
C PHE A 3 -2.35 -21.03 3.90
N LEU A 4 -1.23 -21.37 4.54
CA LEU A 4 -0.90 -20.88 5.88
C LEU A 4 -0.73 -19.35 5.87
N SER A 5 -0.10 -18.78 4.85
CA SER A 5 0.06 -17.33 4.70
C SER A 5 -1.27 -16.60 4.52
N ALA A 6 -2.19 -17.14 3.71
CA ALA A 6 -3.52 -16.57 3.54
C ALA A 6 -4.33 -16.62 4.85
N ALA A 7 -4.27 -17.74 5.56
CA ALA A 7 -4.94 -17.89 6.86
C ALA A 7 -4.42 -16.90 7.91
N HIS A 8 -3.09 -16.65 7.95
CA HIS A 8 -2.50 -15.62 8.82
C HIS A 8 -2.99 -14.21 8.47
N GLY A 9 -3.12 -13.89 7.17
CA GLY A 9 -3.67 -12.60 6.74
C GLY A 9 -5.12 -12.39 7.20
N ILE A 10 -5.97 -13.41 7.04
CA ILE A 10 -7.36 -13.37 7.50
C ILE A 10 -7.42 -13.26 9.03
N PHE A 11 -6.58 -14.02 9.74
CA PHE A 11 -6.49 -13.95 11.20
C PHE A 11 -6.11 -12.54 11.66
N GLY A 12 -5.14 -11.90 11.02
CA GLY A 12 -4.78 -10.50 11.30
C GLY A 12 -5.96 -9.54 11.14
N ILE A 13 -6.74 -9.66 10.06
CA ILE A 13 -7.94 -8.82 9.86
C ILE A 13 -8.96 -9.04 10.98
N VAL A 14 -9.23 -10.30 11.36
CA VAL A 14 -10.17 -10.62 12.44
C VAL A 14 -9.70 -10.04 13.78
N VAL A 15 -8.41 -10.16 14.10
CA VAL A 15 -7.81 -9.60 15.33
C VAL A 15 -7.94 -8.08 15.34
N LEU A 16 -7.62 -7.40 14.24
CA LEU A 16 -7.73 -5.94 14.14
C LEU A 16 -9.19 -5.46 14.30
N LEU A 17 -10.14 -6.14 13.66
CA LEU A 17 -11.57 -5.85 13.84
C LEU A 17 -12.03 -6.12 15.27
N GLY A 18 -11.53 -7.17 15.91
CA GLY A 18 -11.80 -7.48 17.32
C GLY A 18 -11.29 -6.40 18.26
N ILE A 19 -10.05 -5.92 18.07
CA ILE A 19 -9.48 -4.81 18.83
C ILE A 19 -10.32 -3.54 18.62
N ALA A 20 -10.61 -3.18 17.37
CA ALA A 20 -11.42 -2.02 17.05
C ALA A 20 -12.83 -2.09 17.69
N TRP A 21 -13.43 -3.28 17.75
CA TRP A 21 -14.71 -3.48 18.41
C TRP A 21 -14.63 -3.36 19.94
N ILE A 22 -13.58 -3.90 20.57
CA ILE A 22 -13.37 -3.79 22.03
C ILE A 22 -13.24 -2.32 22.47
N PHE A 23 -12.47 -1.53 21.69
CA PHE A 23 -12.26 -0.10 21.94
C PHE A 23 -13.39 0.79 21.41
N SER A 24 -14.43 0.23 20.77
CA SER A 24 -15.54 1.01 20.25
C SER A 24 -16.41 1.57 21.38
N ASN A 25 -16.69 2.87 21.30
CA ASN A 25 -17.52 3.62 22.26
C ASN A 25 -18.97 3.09 22.34
N ASN A 26 -19.50 2.53 21.25
CA ASN A 26 -20.86 2.00 21.23
C ASN A 26 -20.94 0.70 20.42
N ARG A 27 -20.57 -0.40 21.08
CA ARG A 27 -20.40 -1.74 20.48
C ARG A 27 -21.66 -2.28 19.79
N THR A 28 -22.85 -1.85 20.22
CA THR A 28 -24.14 -2.28 19.66
C THR A 28 -24.57 -1.46 18.44
N ARG A 29 -24.01 -0.25 18.26
CA ARG A 29 -24.32 0.64 17.13
C ARG A 29 -23.32 0.54 15.98
N VAL A 30 -22.42 -0.45 16.03
CA VAL A 30 -21.49 -0.70 14.92
C VAL A 30 -22.28 -1.11 13.68
N ASN A 31 -22.19 -0.30 12.62
CA ASN A 31 -22.85 -0.59 11.37
C ASN A 31 -22.05 -1.63 10.58
N TRP A 32 -22.42 -2.91 10.72
CA TRP A 32 -21.76 -4.02 10.05
C TRP A 32 -21.83 -3.97 8.52
N ARG A 33 -22.84 -3.29 7.94
CA ARG A 33 -22.88 -3.04 6.49
C ARG A 33 -21.75 -2.11 6.06
N LEU A 34 -21.45 -1.08 6.85
CA LEU A 34 -20.34 -0.17 6.57
C LEU A 34 -18.99 -0.88 6.73
N VAL A 35 -18.81 -1.65 7.82
CA VAL A 35 -17.56 -2.39 8.07
C VAL A 35 -17.27 -3.39 6.94
N THR A 36 -18.27 -4.18 6.55
CA THR A 36 -18.11 -5.17 5.47
C THR A 36 -17.88 -4.52 4.11
N THR A 37 -18.62 -3.44 3.80
CA THR A 37 -18.43 -2.70 2.54
C THR A 37 -17.04 -2.06 2.49
N GLY A 38 -16.58 -1.45 3.58
CA GLY A 38 -15.24 -0.89 3.69
C GLY A 38 -14.15 -1.95 3.53
N LEU A 39 -14.30 -3.11 4.19
CA LEU A 39 -13.36 -4.21 4.07
C LEU A 39 -13.29 -4.76 2.63
N LEU A 40 -14.45 -4.92 1.98
CA LEU A 40 -14.52 -5.36 0.58
C LEU A 40 -13.80 -4.38 -0.35
N ILE A 41 -14.06 -3.08 -0.19
CA ILE A 41 -13.38 -2.05 -0.99
C ILE A 41 -11.87 -2.08 -0.74
N GLN A 42 -11.43 -2.17 0.52
CA GLN A 42 -10.01 -2.24 0.88
C GLN A 42 -9.31 -3.44 0.25
N ILE A 43 -9.90 -4.64 0.36
CA ILE A 43 -9.34 -5.86 -0.23
C ILE A 43 -9.31 -5.75 -1.75
N THR A 44 -10.41 -5.29 -2.36
CA THR A 44 -10.50 -5.12 -3.81
C THR A 44 -9.43 -4.15 -4.31
N PHE A 45 -9.31 -2.99 -3.67
CA PHE A 45 -8.31 -2.00 -4.02
C PHE A 45 -6.88 -2.51 -3.81
N GLY A 46 -6.62 -3.20 -2.71
CA GLY A 46 -5.33 -3.84 -2.44
C GLY A 46 -4.94 -4.85 -3.52
N ILE A 47 -5.88 -5.69 -3.96
CA ILE A 47 -5.66 -6.64 -5.07
C ILE A 47 -5.36 -5.89 -6.37
N LEU A 48 -6.17 -4.87 -6.71
CA LEU A 48 -6.00 -4.09 -7.94
C LEU A 48 -4.62 -3.41 -8.02
N VAL A 49 -4.13 -2.85 -6.89
CA VAL A 49 -2.84 -2.16 -6.87
C VAL A 49 -1.66 -3.14 -6.80
N ILE A 50 -1.72 -4.14 -5.90
CA ILE A 50 -0.59 -5.08 -5.68
C ILE A 50 -0.47 -6.08 -6.83
N LYS A 51 -1.60 -6.69 -7.23
CA LYS A 51 -1.65 -7.72 -8.27
C LYS A 51 -2.03 -7.17 -9.64
N GLY A 52 -2.02 -5.85 -9.84
CA GLY A 52 -2.47 -5.22 -11.09
C GLY A 52 -1.81 -5.75 -12.37
N ARG A 53 -0.56 -6.25 -12.33
CA ARG A 53 0.09 -6.87 -13.51
C ARG A 53 -0.52 -8.24 -13.84
N GLU A 54 -0.69 -9.08 -12.83
CA GLU A 54 -1.35 -10.40 -12.98
C GLU A 54 -2.81 -10.23 -13.42
N LEU A 55 -3.50 -9.20 -12.93
CA LEU A 55 -4.87 -8.89 -13.33
C LEU A 55 -4.96 -8.35 -14.76
N ALA A 56 -3.97 -7.56 -15.22
CA ALA A 56 -3.92 -7.05 -16.58
C ALA A 56 -3.76 -8.17 -17.64
N GLU A 57 -3.04 -9.23 -17.29
CA GLU A 57 -2.86 -10.42 -18.14
C GLU A 57 -4.19 -11.19 -18.34
N ILE A 58 -5.10 -11.13 -17.37
CA ILE A 58 -6.42 -11.79 -17.43
C ILE A 58 -7.46 -10.86 -18.08
N PHE A 59 -7.45 -9.58 -17.72
CA PHE A 59 -8.36 -8.57 -18.24
C PHE A 59 -7.63 -7.24 -18.33
N THR A 60 -7.33 -6.80 -19.56
CA THR A 60 -6.50 -5.62 -19.84
C THR A 60 -6.95 -4.36 -19.07
N PRO A 61 -8.26 -4.07 -18.94
CA PRO A 61 -8.74 -2.93 -18.15
C PRO A 61 -8.57 -3.03 -16.63
N LEU A 62 -8.08 -4.12 -16.04
CA LEU A 62 -7.84 -4.19 -14.59
C LEU A 62 -6.43 -3.73 -14.17
N GLY A 63 -5.54 -3.46 -15.14
CA GLY A 63 -4.16 -3.03 -14.90
C GLY A 63 -3.98 -1.54 -14.59
N TRP A 64 -4.94 -0.69 -14.98
CA TRP A 64 -4.81 0.77 -14.89
C TRP A 64 -4.48 1.32 -13.49
N PRO A 65 -4.99 0.76 -12.35
CA PRO A 65 -4.69 1.31 -11.03
C PRO A 65 -3.20 1.23 -10.71
N LYS A 66 -2.55 0.12 -11.06
CA LYS A 66 -1.11 -0.09 -10.85
C LYS A 66 -0.29 0.90 -11.68
N GLU A 67 -0.68 1.14 -12.92
CA GLU A 67 0.01 2.09 -13.81
C GLU A 67 -0.10 3.53 -13.28
N LEU A 68 -1.28 3.94 -12.83
CA LEU A 68 -1.51 5.25 -12.22
C LEU A 68 -0.60 5.47 -10.99
N PHE A 69 -0.55 4.51 -10.07
CA PHE A 69 0.34 4.58 -8.92
C PHE A 69 1.82 4.63 -9.33
N GLY A 70 2.20 3.92 -10.39
CA GLY A 70 3.54 3.99 -10.96
C GLY A 70 3.91 5.38 -11.48
N ILE A 71 2.98 6.08 -12.12
CA ILE A 71 3.19 7.46 -12.59
C ILE A 71 3.37 8.40 -11.40
N ILE A 72 2.53 8.29 -10.38
CA ILE A 72 2.62 9.10 -9.17
C ILE A 72 3.98 8.87 -8.46
N ALA A 73 4.39 7.60 -8.33
CA ALA A 73 5.67 7.25 -7.73
C ALA A 73 6.86 7.85 -8.49
N LYS A 74 6.83 7.85 -9.84
CA LYS A 74 7.86 8.53 -10.65
C LYS A 74 7.91 10.04 -10.39
N GLY A 75 6.75 10.67 -10.20
CA GLY A 75 6.67 12.08 -9.81
C GLY A 75 7.41 12.36 -8.50
N PHE A 76 7.19 11.52 -7.48
CA PHE A 76 7.93 11.63 -6.21
C PHE A 76 9.44 11.44 -6.37
N VAL A 77 9.87 10.49 -7.20
CA VAL A 77 11.30 10.26 -7.48
C VAL A 77 11.96 11.48 -8.12
N ILE A 78 11.26 12.19 -9.02
CA ILE A 78 11.78 13.42 -9.63
C ILE A 78 12.00 14.51 -8.58
N VAL A 79 11.01 14.72 -7.70
CA VAL A 79 11.13 15.69 -6.61
C VAL A 79 12.28 15.30 -5.68
N LEU A 80 12.38 14.02 -5.33
CA LEU A 80 13.48 13.50 -4.52
C LEU A 80 14.84 13.78 -5.17
N GLY A 81 14.96 13.60 -6.48
CA GLY A 81 16.18 13.91 -7.24
C GLY A 81 16.63 15.36 -7.05
N PHE A 82 15.72 16.33 -7.15
CA PHE A 82 16.06 17.74 -6.88
C PHE A 82 16.52 17.97 -5.44
N THR A 83 15.89 17.31 -4.47
CA THR A 83 16.31 17.41 -3.06
C THR A 83 17.68 16.77 -2.82
N THR A 84 18.00 15.66 -3.49
CA THR A 84 19.30 15.00 -3.40
C THR A 84 20.41 15.87 -3.99
N GLU A 85 20.18 16.51 -5.14
CA GLU A 85 21.15 17.46 -5.73
C GLU A 85 21.35 18.69 -4.83
N GLY A 86 20.27 19.22 -4.25
CA GLY A 86 20.37 20.31 -3.27
C GLY A 86 21.15 19.91 -2.01
N ALA A 87 20.94 18.70 -1.50
CA ALA A 87 21.71 18.16 -0.37
C ALA A 87 23.18 17.94 -0.74
N ARG A 88 23.48 17.46 -1.96
CA ARG A 88 24.85 17.30 -2.47
C ARG A 88 25.58 18.64 -2.56
N PHE A 89 24.89 19.72 -2.93
CA PHE A 89 25.46 21.07 -2.92
C PHE A 89 25.87 21.53 -1.52
N ILE A 90 25.07 21.25 -0.49
CA ILE A 90 25.33 21.69 0.89
C ILE A 90 26.34 20.78 1.61
N PHE A 91 26.20 19.46 1.44
CA PHE A 91 26.89 18.45 2.25
C PHE A 91 27.92 17.60 1.48
N GLY A 92 28.07 17.81 0.16
CA GLY A 92 29.00 17.04 -0.67
C GLY A 92 28.71 15.54 -0.63
N ASN A 93 29.74 14.73 -0.40
CA ASN A 93 29.62 13.26 -0.33
C ASN A 93 28.79 12.75 0.84
N LEU A 94 28.49 13.56 1.86
CA LEU A 94 27.64 13.14 2.98
C LEU A 94 26.16 13.06 2.60
N ALA A 95 25.77 13.63 1.46
CA ALA A 95 24.41 13.52 0.93
C ALA A 95 24.15 12.23 0.14
N LEU A 96 25.21 11.45 -0.14
CA LEU A 96 25.11 10.20 -0.89
C LEU A 96 24.82 9.04 0.05
N SER A 97 24.08 8.05 -0.46
CA SER A 97 23.85 6.82 0.30
C SER A 97 25.18 6.07 0.51
N PRO A 98 25.47 5.53 1.70
CA PRO A 98 26.71 4.79 1.93
C PRO A 98 26.85 3.62 0.94
N GLY A 99 27.86 3.67 0.06
CA GLY A 99 28.13 2.61 -0.93
C GLY A 99 27.97 3.00 -2.41
N THR A 100 27.58 4.23 -2.73
CA THR A 100 27.68 4.74 -4.12
C THR A 100 29.11 5.21 -4.40
N SER A 101 29.85 4.43 -5.20
CA SER A 101 31.11 4.84 -5.82
C SER A 101 30.82 5.49 -7.17
N ASP A 102 31.32 6.71 -7.37
CA ASP A 102 31.21 7.46 -8.64
C ASP A 102 31.73 6.64 -9.85
#